data_AF-A0A5E4FDH5-F1
#
_entry.id   AF-A0A5E4FDH5-F1
#
_cell.length_a   1.000
_cell.length_b   1.000
_cell.length_c   1.000
_cell.angle_alpha   90.00
_cell.angle_beta   90.00
_cell.angle_gamma   90.00
#
_symmetry.space_group_name_H-M   'P 1'
#
loop_
_entity.id
_entity.type
_entity.pdbx_description
1 polymer ?
#
loop_
_entity_poly.entity_id
_entity_poly.type
_entity_poly.pdbx_seq_one_letter_code
_entity_poly.pdbx_strand_id
1 'polypeptide(L)'
;MEKSNGNKATQIFWSIVSFLRRCLFLVISVRPIPHHIAFIMDGNRRYAKKRKLKEGDGHRVGFLALMSMLKYCYELGVRYVTIYAFSIDNFKRDPEEVKSLMDLMREKIEGLIKEESIVNQYGIKVHFIGNLKLLSEPVRLAAERAMEATANNSRGVLSICIAYTSTDEIVHAVQESCEEKSDEISVMNASGAGYGLLQLGGNEKEERENIVKLTDIEKHMYMTVAPDPDILIRTSGETRLSNFLLWQSAHCYLYSPSVLWPEIGFRHFTWAILSFQRSYFYLDRKRKQS
;
A
#
# COMPACT_ATOMS: atom_id res chain seq x y z
N MET A 1 37.47 -25.38 -19.29
CA MET A 1 36.14 -25.77 -19.77
C MET A 1 35.11 -26.01 -18.64
N GLU A 2 35.31 -25.46 -17.41
CA GLU A 2 34.47 -25.81 -16.24
C GLU A 2 33.56 -24.69 -15.68
N LYS A 3 33.56 -23.47 -16.23
CA LYS A 3 32.71 -22.38 -15.73
C LYS A 3 31.24 -22.38 -16.23
N SER A 4 30.85 -23.33 -17.09
CA SER A 4 29.50 -23.36 -17.70
C SER A 4 28.48 -24.21 -16.92
N ASN A 5 28.90 -25.28 -16.24
CA ASN A 5 27.99 -26.23 -15.60
C ASN A 5 27.32 -25.70 -14.31
N GLY A 6 28.01 -24.86 -13.53
CA GLY A 6 27.45 -24.26 -12.31
C GLY A 6 26.27 -23.32 -12.58
N ASN A 7 26.26 -22.65 -13.73
CA ASN A 7 25.19 -21.73 -14.11
C ASN A 7 23.94 -22.48 -14.60
N LYS A 8 24.11 -23.55 -15.39
CA LYS A 8 23.00 -24.39 -15.87
C LYS A 8 22.28 -25.13 -14.74
N ALA A 9 23.02 -25.74 -13.82
CA ALA A 9 22.41 -26.44 -12.68
C ALA A 9 21.59 -25.48 -11.79
N THR A 10 22.12 -24.27 -11.57
CA THR A 10 21.43 -23.21 -10.83
C THR A 10 20.17 -22.73 -11.56
N GLN A 11 20.24 -22.52 -12.88
CA GLN A 11 19.07 -22.16 -13.69
C GLN A 11 17.99 -23.24 -13.68
N ILE A 12 18.36 -24.51 -13.80
CA ILE A 12 17.42 -25.64 -13.74
C ILE A 12 16.75 -25.68 -12.36
N PHE A 13 17.53 -25.55 -11.29
CA PHE A 13 16.99 -25.51 -9.93
C PHE A 13 15.97 -24.38 -9.75
N TRP A 14 16.31 -23.15 -10.17
CA TRP A 14 15.37 -22.02 -10.09
C TRP A 14 14.12 -22.21 -10.96
N SER A 15 14.27 -22.86 -12.12
CA SER A 15 13.14 -23.21 -12.98
C SER A 15 12.20 -24.20 -12.31
N ILE A 16 12.75 -25.23 -11.66
CA ILE A 16 11.96 -26.21 -10.88
C ILE A 16 11.26 -25.54 -9.71
N VAL A 17 11.97 -24.71 -8.93
CA VAL A 17 11.37 -23.96 -7.81
C VAL A 17 10.25 -23.04 -8.30
N SER A 18 10.44 -22.36 -9.42
CA SER A 18 9.42 -21.50 -10.02
C SER A 18 8.21 -22.31 -10.51
N PHE A 19 8.44 -23.48 -11.11
CA PHE A 19 7.38 -24.39 -11.54
C PHE A 19 6.56 -24.89 -10.36
N LEU A 20 7.21 -25.41 -9.30
CA LEU A 20 6.54 -25.87 -8.09
C LEU A 20 5.73 -24.75 -7.43
N ARG A 21 6.28 -23.53 -7.39
CA ARG A 21 5.57 -22.35 -6.89
C ARG A 21 4.31 -22.07 -7.70
N ARG A 22 4.38 -22.09 -9.03
CA ARG A 22 3.21 -21.92 -9.90
C ARG A 22 2.16 -23.00 -9.69
N CYS A 23 2.57 -24.27 -9.56
CA CYS A 23 1.65 -25.36 -9.23
C CYS A 23 0.93 -25.11 -7.90
N LEU A 24 1.66 -24.67 -6.87
CA LEU A 24 1.05 -24.34 -5.58
C LEU A 24 0.06 -23.18 -5.69
N PHE A 25 0.39 -22.12 -6.44
CA PHE A 25 -0.54 -21.03 -6.69
C PHE A 25 -1.78 -21.47 -7.44
N LEU A 26 -1.70 -22.39 -8.41
CA LEU A 26 -2.89 -22.96 -9.05
C LEU A 26 -3.80 -23.66 -8.05
N VAL A 27 -3.24 -24.41 -7.10
CA VAL A 27 -4.01 -25.08 -6.04
C VAL A 27 -4.66 -24.07 -5.09
N ILE A 28 -3.91 -23.05 -4.65
CA ILE A 28 -4.41 -21.99 -3.76
C ILE A 28 -5.51 -21.17 -4.44
N SER A 29 -5.40 -20.96 -5.75
CA SER A 29 -6.34 -20.17 -6.57
C SER A 29 -7.70 -20.84 -6.77
N VAL A 30 -7.88 -22.11 -6.36
CA VAL A 30 -9.20 -22.76 -6.32
C VAL A 30 -10.12 -22.11 -5.27
N ARG A 31 -9.54 -21.39 -4.30
CA ARG A 31 -10.26 -20.59 -3.31
C ARG A 31 -10.10 -19.09 -3.57
N PRO A 32 -10.96 -18.24 -2.97
CA PRO A 32 -10.87 -16.80 -3.13
C PRO A 32 -9.45 -16.27 -2.90
N ILE A 33 -8.97 -15.47 -3.84
CA ILE A 33 -7.69 -14.79 -3.78
C ILE A 33 -7.95 -13.38 -3.26
N PRO A 34 -7.15 -12.84 -2.33
CA PRO A 34 -7.28 -11.44 -1.94
C PRO A 34 -6.99 -10.53 -3.15
N HIS A 35 -7.87 -9.56 -3.39
CA HIS A 35 -7.70 -8.58 -4.45
C HIS A 35 -6.66 -7.54 -4.06
N HIS A 36 -6.61 -7.21 -2.77
CA HIS A 36 -5.70 -6.21 -2.22
C HIS A 36 -4.98 -6.73 -0.96
N ILE A 37 -3.64 -6.66 -0.96
CA ILE A 37 -2.80 -6.93 0.22
C ILE A 37 -2.01 -5.68 0.61
N ALA A 38 -2.09 -5.29 1.88
CA ALA A 38 -1.31 -4.21 2.47
C ALA A 38 -0.16 -4.75 3.35
N PHE A 39 1.00 -4.10 3.34
CA PHE A 39 2.18 -4.50 4.11
C PHE A 39 2.72 -3.38 5.02
N ILE A 40 2.86 -3.68 6.30
CA ILE A 40 3.69 -2.91 7.25
C ILE A 40 5.04 -3.62 7.37
N MET A 41 6.05 -3.05 6.72
CA MET A 41 7.38 -3.65 6.54
C MET A 41 8.31 -3.43 7.75
N ASP A 42 7.91 -3.89 8.92
CA ASP A 42 8.62 -3.67 10.19
C ASP A 42 9.75 -4.70 10.43
N GLY A 43 10.82 -4.26 11.10
CA GLY A 43 11.92 -5.12 11.53
C GLY A 43 13.27 -4.86 10.84
N ASN A 44 13.38 -3.92 9.90
CA ASN A 44 14.61 -3.64 9.15
C ASN A 44 15.81 -3.30 10.07
N ARG A 45 15.62 -2.38 11.03
CA ARG A 45 16.68 -1.99 11.98
C ARG A 45 17.06 -3.14 12.94
N ARG A 46 16.07 -3.88 13.44
CA ARG A 46 16.28 -5.08 14.28
C ARG A 46 17.08 -6.15 13.54
N TYR A 47 16.79 -6.35 12.26
CA TYR A 47 17.53 -7.27 11.40
C TYR A 47 18.98 -6.82 11.21
N ALA A 48 19.22 -5.55 10.89
CA ALA A 48 20.57 -5.00 10.75
C ALA A 48 21.40 -5.19 12.02
N LYS A 49 20.83 -4.89 13.20
CA LYS A 49 21.49 -5.11 14.50
C LYS A 49 21.81 -6.58 14.74
N LYS A 50 20.84 -7.49 14.51
CA LYS A 50 21.01 -8.95 14.65
C LYS A 50 22.13 -9.50 13.76
N ARG A 51 22.30 -8.94 12.56
CA ARG A 51 23.30 -9.35 11.56
C ARG A 51 24.59 -8.53 11.59
N LYS A 52 24.74 -7.59 12.53
CA LYS A 52 25.88 -6.65 12.64
C LYS A 52 26.15 -5.90 11.31
N LEU A 53 25.09 -5.53 10.61
CA LEU A 53 25.17 -4.75 9.36
C LEU A 53 25.33 -3.26 9.67
N LYS A 54 25.82 -2.50 8.69
CA LYS A 54 25.87 -1.05 8.78
C LYS A 54 24.46 -0.46 8.77
N GLU A 55 24.36 0.77 9.24
CA GLU A 55 23.12 1.54 9.16
C GLU A 55 22.65 1.66 7.69
N GLY A 56 21.33 1.59 7.48
CA GLY A 56 20.73 1.57 6.13
C GLY A 56 20.73 0.20 5.42
N ASP A 57 21.70 -0.69 5.66
CA ASP A 57 21.79 -1.98 4.96
C ASP A 57 20.60 -2.90 5.25
N GLY A 58 20.02 -2.81 6.45
CA GLY A 58 18.76 -3.51 6.78
C GLY A 58 17.61 -3.12 5.84
N HIS A 59 17.52 -1.84 5.46
CA HIS A 59 16.51 -1.35 4.52
C HIS A 59 16.79 -1.81 3.09
N ARG A 60 18.07 -1.93 2.69
CA ARG A 60 18.43 -2.49 1.38
C ARG A 60 18.00 -3.95 1.24
N VAL A 61 18.24 -4.78 2.27
CA VAL A 61 17.74 -6.17 2.27
C VAL A 61 16.20 -6.20 2.35
N GLY A 62 15.61 -5.28 3.11
CA GLY A 62 14.16 -5.09 3.13
C GLY A 62 13.55 -4.79 1.76
N PHE A 63 14.24 -4.03 0.92
CA PHE A 63 13.80 -3.78 -0.46
C PHE A 63 13.82 -5.06 -1.32
N LEU A 64 14.81 -5.95 -1.14
CA LEU A 64 14.83 -7.25 -1.83
C LEU A 64 13.67 -8.16 -1.38
N ALA A 65 13.34 -8.11 -0.09
CA ALA A 65 12.16 -8.80 0.44
C ALA A 65 10.87 -8.25 -0.18
N LEU A 66 10.74 -6.93 -0.33
CA LEU A 66 9.64 -6.29 -1.04
C LEU A 66 9.50 -6.82 -2.47
N MET A 67 10.57 -6.81 -3.26
CA MET A 67 10.54 -7.31 -4.65
C MET A 67 10.07 -8.77 -4.71
N SER A 68 10.50 -9.59 -3.75
CA SER A 68 10.06 -10.99 -3.65
C SER A 68 8.57 -11.10 -3.30
N MET A 69 8.07 -10.31 -2.35
CA MET A 69 6.65 -10.30 -1.97
C MET A 69 5.76 -9.80 -3.10
N LEU A 70 6.15 -8.72 -3.79
CA LEU A 70 5.42 -8.21 -4.95
C LEU A 70 5.33 -9.26 -6.05
N LYS A 71 6.44 -9.96 -6.34
CA LYS A 71 6.44 -11.08 -7.29
C LYS A 71 5.43 -12.16 -6.89
N TYR A 72 5.39 -12.55 -5.62
CA TYR A 72 4.42 -13.54 -5.15
C TYR A 72 2.97 -13.04 -5.24
N CYS A 73 2.73 -11.76 -4.94
CA CYS A 73 1.40 -11.15 -5.09
C CYS A 73 0.93 -11.21 -6.55
N TYR A 74 1.74 -10.72 -7.49
CA TYR A 74 1.35 -10.65 -8.89
C TYR A 74 1.32 -12.02 -9.59
N GLU A 75 2.20 -12.95 -9.23
CA GLU A 75 2.13 -14.34 -9.72
C GLU A 75 0.89 -15.09 -9.19
N LEU A 76 0.41 -14.77 -7.99
CA LEU A 76 -0.85 -15.32 -7.46
C LEU A 76 -2.09 -14.66 -8.10
N GLY A 77 -1.95 -13.47 -8.70
CA GLY A 77 -3.05 -12.71 -9.29
C GLY A 77 -3.65 -11.63 -8.39
N VAL A 78 -2.96 -11.24 -7.31
CA VAL A 78 -3.33 -10.09 -6.48
C VAL A 78 -3.17 -8.82 -7.31
N ARG A 79 -4.24 -8.03 -7.42
CA ARG A 79 -4.28 -6.87 -8.32
C ARG A 79 -3.77 -5.59 -7.67
N TYR A 80 -3.99 -5.42 -6.37
CA TYR A 80 -3.60 -4.23 -5.62
C TYR A 80 -2.63 -4.61 -4.50
N VAL A 81 -1.54 -3.86 -4.38
CA VAL A 81 -0.61 -4.00 -3.25
C VAL A 81 -0.34 -2.62 -2.67
N THR A 82 -0.50 -2.47 -1.35
CA THR A 82 -0.14 -1.23 -0.64
C THR A 82 0.99 -1.49 0.34
N ILE A 83 1.98 -0.61 0.40
CA ILE A 83 3.12 -0.76 1.31
C ILE A 83 3.33 0.48 2.16
N TYR A 84 3.65 0.27 3.44
CA TYR A 84 4.03 1.36 4.34
C TYR A 84 5.54 1.56 4.30
N ALA A 85 6.00 2.55 3.53
CA ALA A 85 7.42 2.80 3.32
C ALA A 85 8.00 3.82 4.31
N PHE A 86 7.31 4.94 4.54
CA PHE A 86 7.78 5.99 5.46
C PHE A 86 6.60 6.74 6.10
N SER A 87 6.57 6.80 7.44
CA SER A 87 5.52 7.49 8.19
C SER A 87 5.87 8.97 8.43
N ILE A 88 4.88 9.85 8.61
CA ILE A 88 5.10 11.23 9.09
C ILE A 88 5.83 11.20 10.45
N ASP A 89 5.51 10.26 11.33
CA ASP A 89 6.20 10.12 12.61
C ASP A 89 7.69 9.76 12.46
N ASN A 90 8.12 9.26 11.30
CA ASN A 90 9.52 8.94 11.07
C ASN A 90 10.41 10.16 10.84
N PHE A 91 9.84 11.34 10.56
CA PHE A 91 10.60 12.59 10.53
C PHE A 91 11.13 13.01 11.91
N LYS A 92 10.60 12.44 13.00
CA LYS A 92 11.08 12.67 14.38
C LYS A 92 12.37 11.91 14.72
N ARG A 93 12.89 11.09 13.79
CA ARG A 93 14.14 10.35 13.98
C ARG A 93 15.35 11.28 13.80
N ASP A 94 16.53 10.73 14.04
CA ASP A 94 17.78 11.46 13.82
C ASP A 94 17.86 12.01 12.37
N PRO A 95 18.24 13.29 12.17
CA PRO A 95 18.28 13.91 10.85
C PRO A 95 19.17 13.17 9.84
N GLU A 96 20.28 12.57 10.27
CA GLU A 96 21.16 11.80 9.38
C GLU A 96 20.51 10.47 8.99
N GLU A 97 19.78 9.81 9.91
CA GLU A 97 18.95 8.62 9.59
C GLU A 97 17.88 9.00 8.55
N VAL A 98 17.17 10.11 8.75
CA VAL A 98 16.13 10.58 7.82
C VAL A 98 16.72 10.89 6.44
N LYS A 99 17.85 11.60 6.37
CA LYS A 99 18.53 11.91 5.11
C LYS A 99 18.96 10.65 4.36
N SER A 100 19.57 9.70 5.06
CA SER A 100 19.97 8.40 4.49
C SER A 100 18.77 7.62 3.94
N LEU A 101 17.64 7.64 4.65
CA LEU A 101 16.39 7.01 4.18
C LEU A 101 15.83 7.71 2.94
N MET A 102 15.89 9.05 2.86
CA MET A 102 15.45 9.82 1.69
C MET A 102 16.32 9.52 0.46
N ASP A 103 17.64 9.46 0.63
CA ASP A 103 18.56 9.09 -0.45
C ASP A 103 18.30 7.67 -0.96
N LEU A 104 18.08 6.72 -0.04
CA LEU A 104 17.70 5.35 -0.38
C LEU A 104 16.34 5.30 -1.10
N MET A 105 15.35 6.05 -0.63
CA MET A 105 14.03 6.11 -1.27
C MET A 105 14.14 6.63 -2.70
N ARG A 106 14.89 7.73 -2.94
CA ARG A 106 15.15 8.22 -4.30
C ARG A 106 15.75 7.13 -5.18
N GLU A 107 16.83 6.49 -4.73
CA GLU A 107 17.52 5.41 -5.47
C GLU A 107 16.55 4.27 -5.85
N LYS A 108 15.68 3.87 -4.91
CA LYS A 108 14.74 2.76 -5.13
C LYS A 108 13.57 3.15 -6.02
N ILE A 109 13.04 4.36 -5.90
CA ILE A 109 11.98 4.88 -6.78
C ILE A 109 12.48 4.95 -8.23
N GLU A 110 13.69 5.48 -8.45
CA GLU A 110 14.31 5.49 -9.77
C GLU A 110 14.60 4.08 -10.30
N GLY A 111 14.83 3.12 -9.40
CA GLY A 111 14.91 1.70 -9.76
C GLY A 111 13.60 1.11 -10.28
N LEU A 112 12.44 1.62 -9.82
CA LEU A 112 11.12 1.11 -10.24
C LEU A 112 10.79 1.44 -11.70
N ILE A 113 11.36 2.49 -12.26
CA ILE A 113 11.10 2.92 -13.65
C ILE A 113 12.04 2.28 -14.67
N LYS A 114 13.09 1.55 -14.24
CA LYS A 114 13.99 0.83 -15.15
C LYS A 114 13.23 -0.24 -15.93
N GLU A 115 13.62 -0.47 -17.18
CA GLU A 115 12.95 -1.43 -18.08
C GLU A 115 12.82 -2.84 -17.47
N GLU A 116 13.88 -3.29 -16.80
CA GLU A 116 13.98 -4.57 -16.12
C GLU A 116 13.26 -4.64 -14.77
N SER A 117 12.55 -3.58 -14.36
CA SER A 117 11.84 -3.55 -13.08
C SER A 117 10.63 -4.47 -13.07
N ILE A 118 10.24 -4.91 -11.86
CA ILE A 118 9.02 -5.69 -11.65
C ILE A 118 7.76 -4.92 -12.10
N VAL A 119 7.80 -3.59 -12.02
CA VAL A 119 6.68 -2.72 -12.38
C VAL A 119 6.40 -2.82 -13.87
N ASN A 120 7.44 -2.75 -14.70
CA ASN A 120 7.31 -2.89 -16.15
C ASN A 120 7.01 -4.34 -16.56
N GLN A 121 7.70 -5.32 -15.96
CA GLN A 121 7.50 -6.74 -16.25
C GLN A 121 6.06 -7.21 -16.04
N TYR A 122 5.39 -6.71 -14.99
CA TYR A 122 4.02 -7.09 -14.65
C TYR A 122 2.99 -6.06 -15.09
N GLY A 123 3.38 -4.94 -15.73
CA GLY A 123 2.46 -3.88 -16.15
C GLY A 123 1.72 -3.24 -14.98
N ILE A 124 2.46 -2.85 -13.94
CA ILE A 124 1.95 -2.30 -12.67
C ILE A 124 1.95 -0.78 -12.72
N LYS A 125 0.83 -0.17 -12.33
CA LYS A 125 0.71 1.27 -12.12
C LYS A 125 1.14 1.62 -10.70
N VAL A 126 2.04 2.59 -10.54
CA VAL A 126 2.56 3.00 -9.23
C VAL A 126 1.88 4.29 -8.79
N HIS A 127 1.47 4.35 -7.53
CA HIS A 127 0.98 5.55 -6.88
C HIS A 127 1.77 5.82 -5.60
N PHE A 128 2.16 7.07 -5.35
CA PHE A 128 2.72 7.49 -4.07
C PHE A 128 1.63 8.20 -3.26
N ILE A 129 1.39 7.72 -2.04
CA ILE A 129 0.26 8.10 -1.20
C ILE A 129 0.78 8.74 0.09
N GLY A 130 0.24 9.89 0.47
CA GLY A 130 0.62 10.64 1.67
C GLY A 130 0.90 12.10 1.37
N ASN A 131 1.39 12.83 2.36
CA ASN A 131 1.68 14.25 2.23
C ASN A 131 3.04 14.47 1.54
N LEU A 132 3.05 14.38 0.21
CA LEU A 132 4.27 14.49 -0.61
C LEU A 132 4.97 15.85 -0.48
N LYS A 133 4.27 16.90 0.01
CA LYS A 133 4.85 18.22 0.28
C LYS A 133 5.89 18.18 1.40
N LEU A 134 5.86 17.17 2.27
CA LEU A 134 6.84 16.96 3.34
C LEU A 134 8.14 16.30 2.84
N LEU A 135 8.17 15.78 1.62
CA LEU A 135 9.34 15.12 1.06
C LEU A 135 10.36 16.14 0.55
N SER A 136 11.63 15.74 0.53
CA SER A 136 12.64 16.53 -0.17
C SER A 136 12.33 16.59 -1.66
N GLU A 137 12.64 17.72 -2.30
CA GLU A 137 12.38 17.93 -3.72
C GLU A 137 12.89 16.78 -4.61
N PRO A 138 14.11 16.23 -4.42
CA PRO A 138 14.59 15.12 -5.25
C PRO A 138 13.73 13.85 -5.15
N VAL A 139 13.21 13.54 -3.96
CA VAL A 139 12.35 12.36 -3.74
C VAL A 139 10.96 12.60 -4.33
N ARG A 140 10.40 13.80 -4.13
CA ARG A 140 9.10 14.18 -4.69
C ARG A 140 9.11 14.11 -6.22
N LEU A 141 10.13 14.68 -6.87
CA LEU A 141 10.28 14.64 -8.32
C LEU A 141 10.47 13.20 -8.84
N ALA A 142 11.21 12.35 -8.11
CA ALA A 142 11.35 10.94 -8.48
C ALA A 142 10.01 10.19 -8.40
N ALA A 143 9.21 10.46 -7.36
CA ALA A 143 7.87 9.88 -7.21
C ALA A 143 6.93 10.30 -8.34
N GLU A 144 6.92 11.60 -8.70
CA GLU A 144 6.12 12.14 -9.81
C GLU A 144 6.49 11.48 -11.15
N ARG A 145 7.79 11.41 -11.48
CA ARG A 145 8.26 10.72 -12.69
C ARG A 145 7.84 9.25 -12.73
N ALA A 146 7.87 8.56 -11.59
CA ALA A 146 7.47 7.15 -11.52
C ALA A 146 5.96 6.95 -11.69
N MET A 147 5.13 7.86 -11.18
CA MET A 147 3.68 7.83 -11.43
C MET A 147 3.37 8.10 -12.91
N GLU A 148 4.05 9.07 -13.52
CA GLU A 148 3.88 9.40 -14.94
C GLU A 148 4.32 8.24 -15.85
N ALA A 149 5.52 7.70 -15.62
CA ALA A 149 6.07 6.59 -16.42
C ALA A 149 5.21 5.33 -16.38
N THR A 150 4.41 5.14 -15.31
CA THR A 150 3.58 3.95 -15.10
C THR A 150 2.09 4.22 -15.28
N ALA A 151 1.70 5.44 -15.69
CA ALA A 151 0.30 5.88 -15.72
C ALA A 151 -0.61 5.02 -16.62
N ASN A 152 -0.04 4.49 -17.71
CA ASN A 152 -0.73 3.67 -18.71
C ASN A 152 -0.75 2.17 -18.37
N ASN A 153 -0.06 1.76 -17.31
CA ASN A 153 -0.11 0.38 -16.84
C ASN A 153 -1.48 0.08 -16.21
N SER A 154 -1.99 -1.14 -16.39
CA SER A 154 -3.37 -1.49 -16.02
C SER A 154 -3.55 -2.88 -15.41
N ARG A 155 -2.49 -3.71 -15.39
CA ARG A 155 -2.56 -5.10 -14.91
C ARG A 155 -2.63 -5.19 -13.39
N GLY A 156 -2.06 -4.22 -12.68
CA GLY A 156 -2.14 -4.11 -11.23
C GLY A 156 -1.73 -2.74 -10.74
N VAL A 157 -1.90 -2.49 -9.43
CA VAL A 157 -1.57 -1.23 -8.77
C VAL A 157 -0.64 -1.49 -7.59
N LEU A 158 0.40 -0.66 -7.47
CA LEU A 158 1.27 -0.59 -6.30
C LEU A 158 1.14 0.80 -5.67
N SER A 159 0.54 0.86 -4.48
CA SER A 159 0.43 2.08 -3.68
C SER A 159 1.55 2.12 -2.63
N ILE A 160 2.40 3.14 -2.69
CA ILE A 160 3.54 3.31 -1.80
C ILE A 160 3.25 4.47 -0.86
N CYS A 161 2.96 4.17 0.41
CA CYS A 161 2.68 5.17 1.42
C CYS A 161 3.98 5.78 1.95
N ILE A 162 4.22 7.06 1.66
CA ILE A 162 5.41 7.83 2.06
C ILE A 162 4.96 9.17 2.63
N ALA A 163 5.58 9.59 3.75
CA ALA A 163 5.11 10.73 4.54
C ALA A 163 3.59 10.60 4.81
N TYR A 164 3.19 9.39 5.18
CA TYR A 164 1.79 9.01 5.37
C TYR A 164 1.51 8.68 6.83
N THR A 165 0.34 9.11 7.31
CA THR A 165 -0.34 8.51 8.46
C THR A 165 -1.85 8.51 8.18
N SER A 166 -2.57 7.53 8.71
CA SER A 166 -4.01 7.44 8.47
C SER A 166 -4.76 8.61 9.10
N THR A 167 -4.33 9.13 10.26
CA THR A 167 -4.92 10.33 10.84
C THR A 167 -4.73 11.56 9.93
N ASP A 168 -3.54 11.75 9.35
CA ASP A 168 -3.30 12.85 8.41
C ASP A 168 -4.18 12.73 7.15
N GLU A 169 -4.32 11.51 6.60
CA GLU A 169 -5.23 11.24 5.49
C GLU A 169 -6.69 11.57 5.83
N ILE A 170 -7.18 11.15 7.01
CA ILE A 170 -8.55 11.42 7.44
C ILE A 170 -8.78 12.93 7.61
N VAL A 171 -7.83 13.64 8.23
CA VAL A 171 -7.92 15.10 8.41
C VAL A 171 -7.96 15.79 7.05
N HIS A 172 -7.08 15.42 6.13
CA HIS A 172 -7.08 15.95 4.76
C HIS A 172 -8.42 15.69 4.07
N ALA A 173 -8.91 14.44 4.10
CA ALA A 173 -10.16 14.07 3.45
C ALA A 173 -11.37 14.88 3.97
N VAL A 174 -11.43 15.11 5.28
CA VAL A 174 -12.48 15.94 5.91
C VAL A 174 -12.34 17.41 5.49
N GLN A 175 -11.12 17.95 5.47
CA GLN A 175 -10.87 19.34 5.06
C GLN A 175 -11.32 19.57 3.61
N GLU A 176 -10.85 18.74 2.67
CA GLU A 176 -11.21 18.84 1.26
C GLU A 176 -12.73 18.68 1.04
N SER A 177 -13.38 17.77 1.78
CA SER A 177 -14.83 17.60 1.71
C SER A 177 -15.60 18.85 2.16
N CYS A 178 -15.13 19.49 3.23
CA CYS A 178 -15.72 20.73 3.72
C CYS A 178 -15.51 21.90 2.75
N GLU A 179 -14.31 21.99 2.15
CA GLU A 179 -13.99 23.01 1.15
C GLU A 179 -14.85 22.84 -0.12
N GLU A 180 -14.94 21.63 -0.67
CA GLU A 180 -15.80 21.34 -1.84
C GLU A 180 -17.27 21.72 -1.57
N LYS A 181 -17.81 21.36 -0.40
CA LYS A 181 -19.20 21.69 -0.03
C LYS A 181 -19.41 23.18 0.21
N SER A 182 -18.44 23.87 0.81
CA SER A 182 -18.48 25.32 1.00
C SER A 182 -18.51 26.06 -0.35
N ASP A 183 -17.73 25.60 -1.31
CA ASP A 183 -17.67 26.17 -2.65
C ASP A 183 -18.99 25.91 -3.42
N GLU A 184 -19.54 24.69 -3.35
CA GLU A 184 -20.85 24.36 -3.92
C GLU A 184 -21.96 25.29 -3.39
N ILE A 185 -22.02 25.50 -2.07
CA ILE A 185 -22.99 26.39 -1.43
C ILE A 185 -22.80 27.84 -1.88
N SER A 186 -21.55 28.30 -1.99
CA SER A 186 -21.23 29.66 -2.43
C SER A 186 -21.69 29.92 -3.87
N VAL A 187 -21.51 28.95 -4.77
CA VAL A 187 -21.98 29.03 -6.16
C VAL A 187 -23.51 29.00 -6.26
N MET A 188 -24.19 28.18 -5.47
CA MET A 188 -25.67 28.15 -5.42
C MET A 188 -26.26 29.48 -4.93
N ASN A 189 -25.61 30.12 -3.96
CA ASN A 189 -26.01 31.44 -3.46
C ASN A 189 -25.79 32.54 -4.50
N ALA A 190 -24.68 32.50 -5.25
CA ALA A 190 -24.35 33.48 -6.28
C ALA A 190 -25.23 33.38 -7.54
N SER A 191 -25.73 32.18 -7.87
CA SER A 191 -26.55 31.92 -9.05
C SER A 191 -28.06 32.22 -8.87
N GLY A 192 -28.49 32.71 -7.70
CA GLY A 192 -29.89 33.06 -7.43
C GLY A 192 -30.84 31.86 -7.27
N ALA A 193 -30.32 30.62 -7.39
CA ALA A 193 -31.07 29.39 -7.13
C ALA A 193 -31.21 29.07 -5.63
N GLY A 194 -30.59 29.87 -4.75
CA GLY A 194 -30.59 29.69 -3.28
C GLY A 194 -31.96 29.74 -2.59
N TYR A 195 -33.03 30.11 -3.29
CA TYR A 195 -34.40 29.99 -2.77
C TYR A 195 -35.05 28.60 -3.01
N GLY A 196 -34.48 27.76 -3.87
CA GLY A 196 -35.06 26.46 -4.25
C GLY A 196 -34.84 25.31 -3.26
N LEU A 197 -33.88 25.43 -2.33
CA LEU A 197 -33.64 24.44 -1.28
C LEU A 197 -34.29 24.80 0.06
N LEU A 198 -34.84 26.01 0.19
CA LEU A 198 -35.60 26.48 1.38
C LEU A 198 -37.12 26.29 1.21
N GLN A 199 -37.56 25.58 0.18
CA GLN A 199 -38.98 25.39 -0.13
C GLN A 199 -39.32 23.93 -0.46
N LEU A 200 -38.87 23.00 0.36
CA LEU A 200 -39.51 21.68 0.47
C LEU A 200 -39.81 21.44 1.94
N GLY A 201 -41.10 21.40 2.27
CA GLY A 201 -41.63 21.32 3.64
C GLY A 201 -41.35 19.99 4.32
N GLY A 202 -40.09 19.78 4.71
CA GLY A 202 -39.63 18.78 5.67
C GLY A 202 -38.89 19.47 6.81
N ASN A 203 -38.82 18.85 8.00
CA ASN A 203 -38.22 19.42 9.20
C ASN A 203 -36.82 20.03 8.94
N GLU A 204 -36.73 21.36 8.93
CA GLU A 204 -35.51 22.16 8.65
C GLU A 204 -34.29 21.83 9.54
N LYS A 205 -34.49 21.07 10.63
CA LYS A 205 -33.41 20.64 11.53
C LYS A 205 -32.64 19.41 11.03
N GLU A 206 -33.28 18.45 10.38
CA GLU A 206 -32.60 17.21 9.94
C GLU A 206 -31.79 17.40 8.64
N GLU A 207 -32.23 18.28 7.73
CA GLU A 207 -31.51 18.52 6.46
C GLU A 207 -30.25 19.38 6.62
N ARG A 208 -30.17 20.23 7.66
CA ARG A 208 -28.94 20.96 8.00
C ARG A 208 -27.89 20.09 8.67
N GLU A 209 -28.25 18.92 9.21
CA GLU A 209 -27.36 18.10 10.05
C GLU A 209 -26.40 17.19 9.26
N ASN A 210 -26.56 17.03 7.93
CA ASN A 210 -25.69 16.15 7.13
C ASN A 210 -25.20 16.79 5.81
N ILE A 211 -24.57 17.97 5.90
CA ILE A 211 -23.96 18.65 4.73
C ILE A 211 -22.83 17.81 4.12
N VAL A 212 -22.00 17.18 4.97
CA VAL A 212 -20.92 16.28 4.56
C VAL A 212 -21.36 14.84 4.80
N LYS A 213 -21.38 14.03 3.75
CA LYS A 213 -21.69 12.60 3.82
C LYS A 213 -20.42 11.77 3.89
N LEU A 214 -20.55 10.52 4.30
CA LEU A 214 -19.44 9.56 4.33
C LEU A 214 -18.76 9.42 2.96
N THR A 215 -19.55 9.39 1.89
CA THR A 215 -19.07 9.29 0.50
C THR A 215 -18.21 10.49 0.08
N ASP A 216 -18.47 11.67 0.64
CA ASP A 216 -17.69 12.87 0.36
C ASP A 216 -16.30 12.72 0.98
N ILE A 217 -16.21 12.21 2.21
CA ILE A 217 -14.94 11.92 2.88
C ILE A 217 -14.16 10.83 2.13
N GLU A 218 -14.82 9.72 1.79
CA GLU A 218 -14.17 8.59 1.11
C GLU A 218 -13.60 8.99 -0.27
N LYS A 219 -14.28 9.89 -1.00
CA LYS A 219 -13.79 10.46 -2.27
C LYS A 219 -12.50 11.27 -2.13
N HIS A 220 -12.24 11.86 -0.97
CA HIS A 220 -11.04 12.67 -0.71
C HIS A 220 -9.95 11.93 0.06
N MET A 221 -10.15 10.65 0.40
CA MET A 221 -9.07 9.82 0.93
C MET A 221 -7.97 9.65 -0.12
N TYR A 222 -6.70 9.70 0.29
CA TYR A 222 -5.58 9.46 -0.62
C TYR A 222 -5.65 8.07 -1.27
N MET A 223 -6.19 7.09 -0.55
CA MET A 223 -6.29 5.69 -0.98
C MET A 223 -7.41 5.37 -1.98
N THR A 224 -8.14 6.35 -2.51
CA THR A 224 -9.17 6.15 -3.56
C THR A 224 -8.68 5.44 -4.82
N VAL A 225 -7.36 5.37 -5.02
CA VAL A 225 -6.70 4.65 -6.12
C VAL A 225 -6.83 3.12 -6.04
N ALA A 226 -7.23 2.56 -4.89
CA ALA A 226 -7.34 1.12 -4.66
C ALA A 226 -8.57 0.80 -3.79
N PRO A 227 -9.18 -0.40 -3.92
CA PRO A 227 -10.21 -0.86 -2.99
C PRO A 227 -9.61 -1.12 -1.61
N ASP A 228 -10.45 -1.34 -0.60
CA ASP A 228 -9.99 -1.70 0.74
C ASP A 228 -9.14 -2.99 0.74
N PRO A 229 -8.09 -3.06 1.59
CA PRO A 229 -7.29 -4.27 1.74
C PRO A 229 -8.13 -5.44 2.25
N ASP A 230 -7.93 -6.60 1.63
CA ASP A 230 -8.47 -7.88 2.11
C ASP A 230 -7.56 -8.48 3.20
N ILE A 231 -6.25 -8.23 3.09
CA ILE A 231 -5.24 -8.65 4.06
C ILE A 231 -4.29 -7.49 4.38
N LEU A 232 -3.98 -7.30 5.66
CA LEU A 232 -2.95 -6.40 6.14
C LEU A 232 -1.93 -7.23 6.93
N ILE A 233 -0.71 -7.27 6.40
CA ILE A 233 0.38 -8.06 6.94
C ILE A 233 1.36 -7.12 7.64
N ARG A 234 1.61 -7.36 8.93
CA ARG A 234 2.64 -6.66 9.70
C ARG A 234 3.70 -7.62 10.19
N THR A 235 4.93 -7.48 9.71
CA THR A 235 6.05 -8.30 10.20
C THR A 235 6.50 -7.88 11.60
N SER A 236 7.44 -8.64 12.15
CA SER A 236 8.11 -8.47 13.44
C SER A 236 7.32 -8.79 14.70
N GLY A 237 6.13 -9.38 14.56
CA GLY A 237 5.31 -9.87 15.67
C GLY A 237 4.54 -8.80 16.44
N GLU A 238 4.59 -7.56 15.96
CA GLU A 238 3.88 -6.44 16.58
C GLU A 238 2.38 -6.49 16.24
N THR A 239 1.53 -6.28 17.24
CA THR A 239 0.05 -6.39 17.14
C THR A 239 -0.62 -5.02 17.18
N ARG A 240 -0.10 -4.06 16.40
CA ARG A 240 -0.69 -2.71 16.23
C ARG A 240 -0.66 -2.28 14.76
N LEU A 241 -1.47 -1.30 14.38
CA LEU A 241 -1.48 -0.77 13.01
C LEU A 241 -0.49 0.38 12.78
N SER A 242 0.00 1.04 13.84
CA SER A 242 0.95 2.16 13.72
C SER A 242 0.46 3.29 12.80
N ASN A 243 -0.83 3.65 12.96
CA ASN A 243 -1.48 4.72 12.20
C ASN A 243 -1.42 4.49 10.67
N PHE A 244 -1.67 3.25 10.24
CA PHE A 244 -1.63 2.84 8.83
C PHE A 244 -2.99 2.28 8.41
N LEU A 245 -3.58 2.85 7.36
CA LEU A 245 -4.85 2.43 6.75
C LEU A 245 -5.97 2.17 7.77
N LEU A 246 -6.14 3.03 8.78
CA LEU A 246 -7.11 2.79 9.86
C LEU A 246 -8.54 2.74 9.33
N TRP A 247 -8.87 3.60 8.36
CA TRP A 247 -10.16 3.63 7.70
C TRP A 247 -10.37 2.38 6.82
N GLN A 248 -9.44 2.15 5.89
CA GLN A 248 -9.55 1.13 4.85
C GLN A 248 -9.41 -0.29 5.41
N SER A 249 -8.74 -0.49 6.55
CA SER A 249 -8.53 -1.82 7.14
C SER A 249 -9.63 -2.27 8.11
N ALA A 250 -10.76 -1.56 8.21
CA ALA A 250 -11.85 -1.87 9.15
C ALA A 250 -12.38 -3.31 9.05
N HIS A 251 -12.45 -3.86 7.82
CA HIS A 251 -12.94 -5.23 7.56
C HIS A 251 -11.86 -6.15 6.96
N CYS A 252 -10.59 -5.82 7.19
CA CYS A 252 -9.45 -6.53 6.65
C CYS A 252 -9.01 -7.70 7.54
N TYR A 253 -8.48 -8.78 6.95
CA TYR A 253 -7.79 -9.82 7.73
C TYR A 253 -6.42 -9.30 8.21
N LEU A 254 -6.21 -9.24 9.53
CA LEU A 254 -4.95 -8.82 10.11
C LEU A 254 -4.04 -10.02 10.37
N TYR A 255 -2.82 -9.99 9.83
CA TYR A 255 -1.81 -11.05 10.02
C TYR A 255 -0.48 -10.49 10.50
N SER A 256 -0.06 -10.88 11.71
CA SER A 256 1.17 -10.39 12.35
C SER A 256 2.20 -11.50 12.60
N PRO A 257 2.93 -12.00 11.59
CA PRO A 257 3.98 -12.99 11.80
C PRO A 257 5.16 -12.40 12.59
N SER A 258 5.80 -13.22 13.44
CA SER A 258 6.97 -12.82 14.24
C SER A 258 8.24 -12.61 13.43
N VAL A 259 8.26 -13.02 12.16
CA VAL A 259 9.41 -12.87 11.25
C VAL A 259 9.73 -11.39 11.01
N LEU A 260 11.01 -11.01 11.00
CA LEU A 260 11.43 -9.65 10.61
C LEU A 260 11.21 -9.44 9.11
N TRP A 261 10.93 -8.20 8.67
CA TRP A 261 10.68 -7.91 7.25
C TRP A 261 11.73 -8.47 6.29
N PRO A 262 13.05 -8.28 6.50
CA PRO A 262 14.07 -8.84 5.60
C PRO A 262 14.11 -10.38 5.56
N GLU A 263 13.48 -11.07 6.52
CA GLU A 263 13.42 -12.54 6.61
C GLU A 263 12.06 -13.10 6.13
N ILE A 264 11.11 -12.26 5.71
CA ILE A 264 9.83 -12.71 5.15
C ILE A 264 10.07 -13.47 3.84
N GLY A 265 9.20 -14.43 3.53
CA GLY A 265 9.39 -15.29 2.38
C GLY A 265 8.13 -16.04 1.98
N PHE A 266 8.28 -16.90 0.98
CA PHE A 266 7.16 -17.60 0.33
C PHE A 266 6.25 -18.37 1.30
N ARG A 267 6.84 -19.01 2.32
CA ARG A 267 6.07 -19.73 3.35
C ARG A 267 5.17 -18.81 4.16
N HIS A 268 5.67 -17.65 4.58
CA HIS A 268 4.92 -16.66 5.34
C HIS A 268 3.79 -16.05 4.49
N PHE A 269 4.10 -15.73 3.23
CA PHE A 269 3.11 -15.28 2.26
C PHE A 269 2.00 -16.31 2.07
N THR A 270 2.35 -17.56 1.78
CA THR A 270 1.39 -18.66 1.59
C THR A 270 0.49 -18.86 2.82
N TRP A 271 1.07 -18.80 4.02
CA TRP A 271 0.31 -18.92 5.26
C TRP A 271 -0.69 -17.76 5.45
N ALA A 272 -0.30 -16.54 5.09
CA ALA A 272 -1.20 -15.39 5.13
C ALA A 272 -2.42 -15.60 4.22
N ILE A 273 -2.20 -16.07 2.99
CA ILE A 273 -3.28 -16.36 2.03
C ILE A 273 -4.20 -17.47 2.54
N LEU A 274 -3.65 -18.59 3.02
CA LEU A 274 -4.45 -19.69 3.57
C LEU A 274 -5.27 -19.25 4.79
N SER A 275 -4.70 -18.41 5.65
CA SER A 275 -5.39 -17.88 6.84
C SER A 275 -6.52 -16.92 6.47
N PHE A 276 -6.33 -16.09 5.45
CA PHE A 276 -7.39 -15.29 4.84
C PHE A 276 -8.49 -16.16 4.25
N GLN A 277 -8.13 -17.15 3.43
CA GLN A 277 -9.09 -18.07 2.81
C GLN A 277 -9.93 -18.82 3.84
N ARG A 278 -9.36 -19.15 5.00
CA ARG A 278 -10.09 -19.76 6.12
C ARG A 278 -11.11 -18.79 6.74
N SER A 279 -10.79 -17.50 6.79
CA SER A 279 -11.62 -16.45 7.40
C SER A 279 -12.56 -15.75 6.40
N TYR A 280 -12.43 -16.06 5.10
CA TYR A 280 -13.04 -15.32 4.00
C TYR A 280 -14.55 -15.14 4.16
N PHE A 281 -15.30 -16.23 4.36
CA PHE A 281 -16.77 -16.16 4.47
C PHE A 281 -17.26 -15.35 5.67
N TYR A 282 -16.48 -15.31 6.76
CA TYR A 282 -16.81 -14.47 7.91
C TYR A 282 -16.63 -12.98 7.56
N LEU A 283 -15.50 -12.63 6.92
CA LEU A 283 -15.17 -11.26 6.54
C LEU A 283 -16.13 -10.74 5.46
N ASP A 284 -16.44 -11.55 4.45
CA ASP A 284 -17.39 -11.19 3.39
C ASP A 284 -18.79 -10.88 3.94
N ARG A 285 -19.26 -11.69 4.91
CA ARG A 285 -20.52 -11.43 5.61
C ARG A 285 -20.49 -10.12 6.40
N LYS A 286 -19.37 -9.80 7.06
CA LYS A 286 -19.23 -8.56 7.82
C LYS A 286 -19.18 -7.33 6.92
N ARG A 287 -18.48 -7.41 5.78
CA ARG A 287 -18.42 -6.34 4.79
C ARG A 287 -19.80 -6.02 4.19
N LYS A 288 -20.67 -7.03 4.01
CA LYS A 288 -22.06 -6.85 3.51
C LYS A 288 -23.05 -6.30 4.55
N GLN A 289 -22.66 -6.27 5.83
CA GLN A 289 -23.51 -5.78 6.93
C GLN A 289 -23.21 -4.33 7.32
N SER A 290 -22.05 -3.81 6.89
CA SER A 290 -21.68 -2.40 7.03
C SER A 290 -22.24 -1.58 5.87
#